data_AF-A0AAU6ZBA5-F1
#
_entry.id   AF-A0AAU6ZBA5-F1
#
_cell.length_a   1.000
_cell.length_b   1.000
_cell.length_c   1.000
_cell.angle_alpha   90.00
_cell.angle_beta   90.00
_cell.angle_gamma   90.00
#
_symmetry.space_group_name_H-M   'P 1'
#
loop_
_entity.id
_entity.type
_entity.pdbx_description
1 polymer ?
#
loop_
_entity_poly.entity_id
_entity_poly.type
_entity_poly.pdbx_seq_one_letter_code
_entity_poly.pdbx_strand_id
1 'polypeptide(L)'
;MIEDIGEQRMTRTVDELRGFPFVVQMDDGWEQIVGDWVENEGFPSGLHAFARTIRGAGFTPGLWLAPLICLPGSTLVRDHPDWLVRGTGSSPLIAGYNWDSHYYVLDTTQHGVREHLRGVFTNVVSDGFRYLKLDFMYAGALPGMRSTATPRERVYREAIEFIREVIGPEVYLLGCGVPMVPSVGIFGVRVGPDTASILVRDGSIAYPSCAGAAKHPTNTDHLNNGHYQYQAPNPVEVAARAHVFERHGRELPPQPVGWVPAGATSKCATTVRRDCPPSS
;
A
#
# COMPACT_ATOMS: atom_id res chain seq x y z
N MET A 1 -4.37 11.28 15.70
CA MET A 1 -4.13 9.99 15.04
C MET A 1 -4.54 10.15 13.59
N ILE A 2 -3.68 9.75 12.65
CA ILE A 2 -3.89 9.96 11.22
C ILE A 2 -4.85 8.90 10.64
N GLU A 3 -5.00 7.73 11.29
CA GLU A 3 -5.94 6.69 10.88
C GLU A 3 -7.33 6.84 11.53
N ASP A 4 -8.12 7.83 11.10
CA ASP A 4 -9.53 7.98 11.52
C ASP A 4 -10.49 7.28 10.53
N ILE A 5 -10.31 5.96 10.37
CA ILE A 5 -11.22 5.11 9.59
C ILE A 5 -12.14 4.31 10.52
N GLY A 6 -13.39 4.14 10.11
CA GLY A 6 -14.39 3.41 10.90
C GLY A 6 -15.64 3.11 10.10
N GLU A 7 -16.38 2.08 10.51
CA GLU A 7 -17.46 1.47 9.75
C GLU A 7 -18.54 2.49 9.32
N GLN A 8 -18.95 3.38 10.22
CA GLN A 8 -19.99 4.39 9.93
C GLN A 8 -19.52 5.41 8.89
N ARG A 9 -18.30 5.93 9.03
CA ARG A 9 -17.71 6.92 8.11
C ARG A 9 -17.53 6.31 6.73
N MET A 10 -17.02 5.09 6.68
CA MET A 10 -16.82 4.39 5.42
C MET A 10 -18.13 4.00 4.75
N THR A 11 -19.15 3.57 5.51
CA THR A 11 -20.48 3.27 4.96
C THR A 11 -21.10 4.50 4.30
N ARG A 12 -20.99 5.67 4.93
CA ARG A 12 -21.42 6.94 4.30
C ARG A 12 -20.68 7.21 2.99
N THR A 13 -19.36 7.01 2.99
CA THR A 13 -18.53 7.19 1.78
C THR A 13 -18.94 6.23 0.67
N VAL A 14 -19.23 4.96 0.99
CA VAL A 14 -19.75 3.97 0.05
C VAL A 14 -21.06 4.43 -0.58
N ASP A 15 -21.99 4.98 0.22
CA ASP A 15 -23.26 5.48 -0.29
C ASP A 15 -23.10 6.72 -1.18
N GLU A 16 -22.21 7.65 -0.82
CA GLU A 16 -21.91 8.85 -1.61
C GLU A 16 -21.27 8.54 -2.96
N LEU A 17 -20.51 7.44 -3.06
CA LEU A 17 -19.83 7.02 -4.29
C LEU A 17 -20.70 6.17 -5.22
N ARG A 18 -21.96 5.87 -4.86
CA ARG A 18 -22.81 4.95 -5.65
C ARG A 18 -22.91 5.38 -7.12
N GLY A 19 -22.83 4.39 -8.01
CA GLY A 19 -22.90 4.61 -9.46
C GLY A 19 -21.56 4.91 -10.13
N PHE A 20 -20.48 5.11 -9.37
CA PHE A 20 -19.13 5.15 -9.93
C PHE A 20 -18.54 3.74 -10.11
N PRO A 21 -17.67 3.51 -11.12
CA PRO A 21 -17.09 2.19 -11.39
C PRO A 21 -15.83 1.94 -10.56
N PHE A 22 -15.90 2.15 -9.24
CA PHE A 22 -14.72 2.10 -8.36
C PHE A 22 -14.56 0.78 -7.61
N VAL A 23 -13.31 0.51 -7.22
CA VAL A 23 -12.99 -0.36 -6.08
C VAL A 23 -13.08 0.52 -4.83
N VAL A 24 -13.74 0.03 -3.78
CA VAL A 24 -13.68 0.67 -2.46
C VAL A 24 -12.71 -0.13 -1.61
N GLN A 25 -11.53 0.44 -1.39
CA GLN A 25 -10.46 -0.18 -0.60
C GLN A 25 -10.39 0.47 0.78
N MET A 26 -10.45 -0.35 1.82
CA MET A 26 -10.09 0.06 3.18
C MET A 26 -8.57 -0.01 3.32
N ASP A 27 -7.94 1.12 3.67
CA ASP A 27 -6.50 1.19 3.94
C ASP A 27 -6.21 0.91 5.43
N ASP A 28 -4.97 1.14 5.85
CA ASP A 28 -4.50 1.01 7.25
C ASP A 28 -5.45 1.65 8.29
N GLY A 29 -5.67 0.95 9.41
CA GLY A 29 -6.46 1.41 10.56
C GLY A 29 -7.70 0.58 10.90
N TRP A 30 -7.93 -0.54 10.22
CA TRP A 30 -9.07 -1.43 10.50
C TRP A 30 -8.71 -2.53 11.49
N GLU A 31 -7.43 -2.88 11.54
CA GLU A 31 -6.88 -3.92 12.38
C GLU A 31 -6.65 -3.44 13.82
N GLN A 32 -6.51 -4.39 14.74
CA GLN A 32 -6.11 -4.07 16.12
C GLN A 32 -4.68 -3.56 16.20
N ILE A 33 -3.77 -4.22 15.49
CA ILE A 33 -2.36 -3.85 15.39
C ILE A 33 -1.72 -4.56 14.19
N VAL A 34 -0.80 -3.92 13.48
CA VAL A 34 -0.02 -4.57 12.42
C VAL A 34 0.68 -5.83 12.95
N GLY A 35 0.35 -6.97 12.34
CA GLY A 35 0.75 -8.30 12.79
C GLY A 35 -0.43 -9.14 13.30
N ASP A 36 -1.44 -8.51 13.90
CA ASP A 36 -2.67 -9.17 14.35
C ASP A 36 -3.85 -8.68 13.47
N TRP A 37 -4.06 -9.36 12.36
CA TRP A 37 -5.04 -9.01 11.32
C TRP A 37 -6.48 -9.38 11.70
N VAL A 38 -6.98 -8.78 12.78
CA VAL A 38 -8.34 -8.89 13.30
C VAL A 38 -8.91 -7.49 13.41
N GLU A 39 -10.21 -7.32 13.13
CA GLU A 39 -10.86 -6.03 13.23
C GLU A 39 -10.79 -5.42 14.65
N ASN A 40 -10.63 -4.09 14.67
CA ASN A 40 -10.72 -3.30 15.88
C ASN A 40 -12.17 -2.84 16.17
N GLU A 41 -12.33 -2.11 17.28
CA GLU A 41 -13.64 -1.60 17.74
C GLU A 41 -14.31 -0.62 16.75
N GLY A 42 -13.57 -0.10 15.78
CA GLY A 42 -14.09 0.75 14.71
C GLY A 42 -14.96 0.00 13.69
N PHE A 43 -14.93 -1.34 13.70
CA PHE A 43 -15.71 -2.21 12.83
C PHE A 43 -16.57 -3.21 13.63
N PRO A 44 -17.52 -2.73 14.45
CA PRO A 44 -18.30 -3.57 15.36
C PRO A 44 -19.17 -4.63 14.66
N SER A 45 -19.54 -4.43 13.39
CA SER A 45 -20.28 -5.44 12.61
C SER A 45 -19.38 -6.51 11.98
N GLY A 46 -18.06 -6.35 12.09
CA GLY A 46 -17.06 -7.21 11.48
C GLY A 46 -16.86 -6.96 9.98
N LEU A 47 -15.72 -7.44 9.47
CA LEU A 47 -15.32 -7.19 8.08
C LEU A 47 -16.24 -7.85 7.06
N HIS A 48 -16.80 -9.03 7.37
CA HIS A 48 -17.76 -9.71 6.50
C HIS A 48 -18.97 -8.83 6.18
N ALA A 49 -19.55 -8.20 7.22
CA ALA A 49 -20.71 -7.33 7.07
C ALA A 49 -20.35 -6.08 6.25
N PHE A 50 -19.20 -5.47 6.55
CA PHE A 50 -18.75 -4.29 5.81
C PHE A 50 -18.45 -4.58 4.34
N ALA A 51 -17.81 -5.72 4.02
CA ALA A 51 -17.59 -6.15 2.65
C ALA A 51 -18.92 -6.42 1.91
N ARG A 52 -19.96 -6.91 2.61
CA ARG A 52 -21.31 -7.01 2.03
C ARG A 52 -21.93 -5.64 1.73
N THR A 53 -21.72 -4.64 2.59
CA THR A 53 -22.18 -3.26 2.35
C THR A 53 -21.56 -2.71 1.06
N ILE A 54 -20.24 -2.88 0.87
CA ILE A 54 -19.54 -2.45 -0.34
C ILE A 54 -20.10 -3.16 -1.58
N ARG A 55 -20.26 -4.49 -1.54
CA ARG A 55 -20.82 -5.27 -2.66
C ARG A 55 -22.26 -4.88 -2.97
N GLY A 56 -23.08 -4.66 -1.93
CA GLY A 56 -24.48 -4.26 -2.08
C GLY A 56 -24.66 -2.88 -2.72
N ALA A 57 -23.63 -2.02 -2.66
CA ALA A 57 -23.57 -0.75 -3.36
C ALA A 57 -23.02 -0.86 -4.80
N GLY A 58 -22.63 -2.05 -5.25
CA GLY A 58 -22.16 -2.33 -6.61
C GLY A 58 -20.64 -2.24 -6.80
N PHE A 59 -19.86 -2.10 -5.72
CA PHE A 59 -18.40 -2.00 -5.81
C PHE A 59 -17.69 -3.32 -5.50
N THR A 60 -16.41 -3.37 -5.86
CA THR A 60 -15.50 -4.43 -5.41
C THR A 60 -14.89 -4.04 -4.05
N PRO A 61 -15.00 -4.87 -2.99
CA PRO A 61 -14.35 -4.61 -1.72
C PRO A 61 -12.85 -4.88 -1.78
N GLY A 62 -12.07 -3.90 -1.31
CA GLY A 62 -10.64 -4.02 -1.15
C GLY A 62 -10.16 -3.81 0.29
N LEU A 63 -9.01 -4.39 0.62
CA LEU A 63 -8.42 -4.35 1.96
C LEU A 63 -6.90 -4.18 1.89
N TRP A 64 -6.35 -3.42 2.83
CA TRP A 64 -4.91 -3.27 3.04
C TRP A 64 -4.41 -4.22 4.12
N LEU A 65 -3.23 -4.80 3.90
CA LEU A 65 -2.45 -5.54 4.90
C LEU A 65 -0.95 -5.27 4.70
N ALA A 66 -0.17 -5.38 5.76
CA ALA A 66 1.30 -5.43 5.72
C ALA A 66 1.81 -6.80 6.18
N PRO A 67 1.55 -7.88 5.41
CA PRO A 67 1.55 -9.25 5.91
C PRO A 67 2.93 -9.79 6.32
N LEU A 68 4.03 -9.13 5.92
CA LEU A 68 5.38 -9.61 6.20
C LEU A 68 6.04 -8.93 7.41
N ILE A 69 5.31 -8.03 8.08
CA ILE A 69 5.79 -7.32 9.24
C ILE A 69 4.83 -7.46 10.43
N CYS A 70 5.36 -7.23 11.62
CA CYS A 70 4.57 -7.13 12.84
C CYS A 70 5.14 -6.07 13.78
N LEU A 71 4.26 -5.43 14.54
CA LEU A 71 4.65 -4.47 15.58
C LEU A 71 5.00 -5.19 16.90
N PRO A 72 5.91 -4.63 17.73
CA PRO A 72 6.35 -5.22 18.99
C PRO A 72 5.24 -5.56 19.97
N GLY A 73 4.11 -4.85 19.93
CA GLY A 73 2.96 -5.09 20.80
C GLY A 73 2.02 -6.21 20.32
N SER A 74 2.25 -6.77 19.13
CA SER A 74 1.40 -7.82 18.57
C SER A 74 1.51 -9.13 19.35
N THR A 75 0.42 -9.89 19.32
CA THR A 75 0.34 -11.25 19.84
C THR A 75 1.38 -12.16 19.19
N LEU A 76 1.63 -11.98 17.88
CA LEU A 76 2.72 -12.68 17.19
C LEU A 76 4.08 -12.53 17.88
N VAL A 77 4.47 -11.31 18.26
CA VAL A 77 5.78 -11.06 18.89
C VAL A 77 5.84 -11.66 20.29
N ARG A 78 4.73 -11.60 21.04
CA ARG A 78 4.66 -12.14 22.40
C ARG A 78 4.71 -13.67 22.41
N ASP A 79 3.93 -14.31 21.55
CA ASP A 79 3.68 -15.76 21.61
C ASP A 79 4.64 -16.55 20.68
N HIS A 80 5.15 -15.91 19.63
CA HIS A 80 6.05 -16.51 18.63
C HIS A 80 7.26 -15.62 18.30
N PRO A 81 8.10 -15.23 19.28
CA PRO A 81 9.31 -14.43 19.00
C PRO A 81 10.32 -15.18 18.10
N ASP A 82 10.24 -16.51 18.03
CA ASP A 82 11.03 -17.37 17.16
C ASP A 82 10.65 -17.27 15.67
N TRP A 83 9.45 -16.77 15.36
CA TRP A 83 8.99 -16.55 13.98
C TRP A 83 9.62 -15.32 13.31
N LEU A 84 10.38 -14.52 14.06
CA LEU A 84 10.98 -13.29 13.55
C LEU A 84 12.32 -13.57 12.88
N VAL A 85 12.57 -12.91 11.74
CA VAL A 85 13.91 -12.87 11.13
C VAL A 85 14.85 -12.23 12.14
N ARG A 86 16.04 -12.80 12.33
CA ARG A 86 17.02 -12.27 13.28
C ARG A 86 18.02 -11.34 12.59
N GLY A 87 18.28 -10.20 13.23
CA GLY A 87 19.33 -9.27 12.88
C GLY A 87 20.67 -9.63 13.54
N THR A 88 21.56 -8.64 13.64
CA THR A 88 22.86 -8.78 14.33
C THR A 88 22.66 -9.10 15.81
N GLY A 89 23.48 -10.02 16.35
CA GLY A 89 23.41 -10.36 17.77
C GLY A 89 22.22 -11.22 18.18
N SER A 90 21.51 -11.83 17.23
CA SER A 90 20.32 -12.68 17.43
C SER A 90 19.04 -11.94 17.90
N SER A 91 19.05 -10.61 17.96
CA SER A 91 17.83 -9.81 18.18
C SER A 91 16.90 -9.86 16.96
N PRO A 92 15.58 -9.63 17.12
CA PRO A 92 14.67 -9.46 15.98
C PRO A 92 15.17 -8.38 15.01
N LEU A 93 15.05 -8.64 13.72
CA LEU A 93 15.43 -7.72 12.66
C LEU A 93 14.44 -6.55 12.61
N ILE A 94 14.92 -5.34 12.89
CA ILE A 94 14.16 -4.10 12.71
C ILE A 94 14.12 -3.76 11.22
N ALA A 95 12.91 -3.67 10.65
CA ALA A 95 12.69 -3.39 9.23
C ALA A 95 12.46 -1.90 8.93
N GLY A 96 12.17 -1.10 9.95
CA GLY A 96 11.98 0.33 9.85
C GLY A 96 11.35 0.93 11.11
N TYR A 97 10.79 2.13 10.96
CA TYR A 97 10.08 2.86 12.00
C TYR A 97 8.82 3.49 11.42
N ASN A 98 7.66 3.16 11.98
CA ASN A 98 6.34 3.68 11.62
C ASN A 98 5.36 3.41 12.78
N TRP A 99 4.18 4.05 12.80
CA TRP A 99 3.24 3.95 13.94
C TRP A 99 3.90 4.22 15.30
N ASP A 100 4.77 5.23 15.35
CA ASP A 100 5.60 5.60 16.50
C ASP A 100 6.44 4.45 17.11
N SER A 101 6.69 3.40 16.33
CA SER A 101 7.37 2.20 16.79
C SER A 101 8.29 1.60 15.72
N HIS A 102 9.23 0.76 16.16
CA HIS A 102 9.91 -0.14 15.23
C HIS A 102 8.98 -1.29 14.85
N TYR A 103 9.19 -1.90 13.69
CA TYR A 103 8.50 -3.15 13.31
C TYR A 103 9.50 -4.20 12.86
N TYR A 104 9.11 -5.46 13.05
CA TYR A 104 9.94 -6.64 12.79
C TYR A 104 9.47 -7.38 11.53
N VAL A 105 10.33 -8.27 11.02
CA VAL A 105 10.05 -9.10 9.83
C VAL A 105 9.65 -10.50 10.25
N LEU A 106 8.58 -11.03 9.65
CA LEU A 106 8.20 -12.44 9.78
C LEU A 106 9.06 -13.33 8.86
N ASP A 107 9.55 -14.45 9.40
CA ASP A 107 10.32 -15.44 8.66
C ASP A 107 9.40 -16.43 7.93
N THR A 108 9.04 -16.10 6.69
CA THR A 108 8.19 -16.93 5.82
C THR A 108 8.82 -18.26 5.40
N THR A 109 10.05 -18.55 5.81
CA THR A 109 10.65 -19.88 5.62
C THR A 109 10.17 -20.88 6.68
N GLN A 110 9.56 -20.38 7.76
CA GLN A 110 8.98 -21.21 8.81
C GLN A 110 7.55 -21.63 8.48
N HIS A 111 7.24 -22.90 8.78
CA HIS A 111 5.90 -23.45 8.56
C HIS A 111 4.83 -22.71 9.38
N GLY A 112 5.12 -22.37 10.64
CA GLY A 112 4.18 -21.65 11.51
C GLY A 112 3.75 -20.30 10.94
N VAL A 113 4.70 -19.54 10.40
CA VAL A 113 4.44 -18.26 9.72
C VAL A 113 3.56 -18.46 8.48
N ARG A 114 3.85 -19.48 7.66
CA ARG A 114 3.03 -19.78 6.47
C ARG A 114 1.60 -20.14 6.83
N GLU A 115 1.39 -20.95 7.87
CA GLU A 115 0.04 -21.31 8.31
C GLU A 115 -0.71 -20.13 8.93
N HIS A 116 -0.04 -19.25 9.66
CA HIS A 116 -0.62 -17.99 10.11
C HIS A 116 -1.08 -17.14 8.91
N LEU A 117 -0.21 -16.92 7.92
CA LEU A 117 -0.55 -16.16 6.72
C LEU A 117 -1.69 -16.83 5.93
N ARG A 118 -1.69 -18.16 5.82
CA ARG A 118 -2.80 -18.91 5.20
C ARG A 118 -4.12 -18.58 5.88
N GLY A 119 -4.16 -18.61 7.21
CA GLY A 119 -5.34 -18.27 8.00
C GLY A 119 -5.81 -16.84 7.73
N VAL A 120 -4.90 -15.86 7.83
CA VAL A 120 -5.20 -14.44 7.56
C VAL A 120 -5.83 -14.26 6.17
N PHE A 121 -5.17 -14.76 5.13
CA PHE A 121 -5.63 -14.59 3.75
C PHE A 121 -6.91 -15.37 3.45
N THR A 122 -7.08 -16.56 4.04
CA THR A 122 -8.32 -17.34 3.90
C THR A 122 -9.50 -16.59 4.51
N ASN A 123 -9.32 -16.00 5.70
CA ASN A 123 -10.37 -15.23 6.37
C ASN A 123 -10.75 -13.99 5.56
N VAL A 124 -9.76 -13.21 5.11
CA VAL A 124 -9.98 -12.02 4.28
C VAL A 124 -10.74 -12.35 2.98
N VAL A 125 -10.36 -13.43 2.30
CA VAL A 125 -11.07 -13.85 1.07
C VAL A 125 -12.49 -14.36 1.39
N SER A 126 -12.67 -15.05 2.51
CA SER A 126 -13.98 -15.54 2.98
C SER A 126 -14.94 -14.40 3.34
N ASP A 127 -14.43 -13.31 3.92
CA ASP A 127 -15.20 -12.09 4.18
C ASP A 127 -15.65 -11.39 2.89
N GLY A 128 -14.96 -11.71 1.80
CA GLY A 128 -15.38 -11.38 0.44
C GLY A 128 -14.65 -10.19 -0.15
N PHE A 129 -13.46 -9.88 0.36
CA PHE A 129 -12.53 -8.95 -0.29
C PHE A 129 -11.93 -9.59 -1.55
N ARG A 130 -11.85 -8.81 -2.62
CA ARG A 130 -11.38 -9.26 -3.94
C ARG A 130 -10.28 -8.38 -4.53
N TYR A 131 -9.86 -7.36 -3.79
CA TYR A 131 -8.74 -6.49 -4.11
C TYR A 131 -7.88 -6.31 -2.86
N LEU A 132 -6.62 -6.75 -2.87
CA LEU A 132 -5.75 -6.64 -1.70
C LEU A 132 -4.56 -5.74 -1.99
N LYS A 133 -4.36 -4.70 -1.17
CA LYS A 133 -3.15 -3.89 -1.15
C LYS A 133 -2.20 -4.48 -0.10
N LEU A 134 -1.09 -5.06 -0.55
CA LEU A 134 -0.09 -5.67 0.33
C LEU A 134 1.11 -4.74 0.43
N ASP A 135 1.37 -4.24 1.63
CA ASP A 135 2.30 -3.14 1.87
C ASP A 135 3.53 -3.56 2.69
N PHE A 136 4.55 -2.69 2.71
CA PHE A 136 5.84 -2.95 3.36
C PHE A 136 6.52 -4.25 2.91
N MET A 137 6.22 -4.70 1.68
CA MET A 137 6.59 -6.02 1.19
C MET A 137 8.11 -6.22 1.04
N TYR A 138 8.88 -5.14 0.96
CA TYR A 138 10.35 -5.14 0.94
C TYR A 138 10.93 -5.83 2.18
N ALA A 139 10.20 -5.83 3.30
CA ALA A 139 10.60 -6.48 4.54
C ALA A 139 10.97 -7.96 4.31
N GLY A 140 10.19 -8.67 3.49
CA GLY A 140 10.44 -10.07 3.16
C GLY A 140 11.77 -10.33 2.47
N ALA A 141 12.35 -9.31 1.82
CA ALA A 141 13.64 -9.38 1.12
C ALA A 141 14.79 -8.69 1.89
N LEU A 142 14.58 -8.26 3.14
CA LEU A 142 15.66 -7.67 3.94
C LEU A 142 16.74 -8.71 4.29
N PRO A 143 18.02 -8.29 4.37
CA PRO A 143 19.09 -9.17 4.82
C PRO A 143 18.91 -9.49 6.32
N GLY A 144 18.98 -10.77 6.66
CA GLY A 144 18.79 -11.25 8.03
C GLY A 144 18.85 -12.77 8.09
N MET A 145 19.06 -13.30 9.30
CA MET A 145 19.12 -14.74 9.54
C MET A 145 17.70 -15.31 9.61
N ARG A 146 17.43 -16.27 8.72
CA ARG A 146 16.18 -17.03 8.62
C ARG A 146 16.43 -18.49 9.00
N SER A 147 15.37 -19.27 9.18
CA SER A 147 15.45 -20.70 9.48
C SER A 147 16.07 -21.55 8.37
N THR A 148 16.13 -21.02 7.14
CA THR A 148 16.79 -21.67 6.00
C THR A 148 17.89 -20.79 5.42
N ALA A 149 18.84 -21.40 4.71
CA ALA A 149 19.92 -20.69 4.00
C ALA A 149 19.47 -20.10 2.64
N THR A 150 18.16 -20.04 2.39
CA THR A 150 17.59 -19.59 1.11
C THR A 150 17.89 -18.10 0.88
N PRO A 151 18.34 -17.69 -0.32
CA PRO A 151 18.58 -16.28 -0.63
C PRO A 151 17.33 -15.41 -0.42
N ARG A 152 17.49 -14.20 0.14
CA ARG A 152 16.38 -13.33 0.55
C ARG A 152 15.42 -12.96 -0.59
N GLU A 153 15.90 -12.78 -1.81
CA GLU A 153 15.07 -12.50 -2.99
C GLU A 153 14.21 -13.71 -3.37
N ARG A 154 14.74 -14.92 -3.19
CA ARG A 154 14.00 -16.18 -3.37
C ARG A 154 12.98 -16.38 -2.26
N VAL A 155 13.32 -16.12 -1.00
CA VAL A 155 12.37 -16.16 0.12
C VAL A 155 11.20 -15.20 -0.11
N TYR A 156 11.49 -13.97 -0.54
CA TYR A 156 10.46 -13.01 -0.91
C TYR A 156 9.56 -13.53 -2.05
N ARG A 157 10.17 -14.08 -3.11
CA ARG A 157 9.43 -14.62 -4.25
C ARG A 157 8.50 -15.76 -3.84
N GLU A 158 9.01 -16.71 -3.07
CA GLU A 158 8.24 -17.84 -2.56
C GLU A 158 7.10 -17.39 -1.63
N ALA A 159 7.31 -16.33 -0.84
CA ALA A 159 6.27 -15.78 0.02
C ALA A 159 5.09 -15.21 -0.80
N ILE A 160 5.38 -14.48 -1.89
CA ILE A 160 4.31 -13.87 -2.70
C ILE A 160 3.62 -14.88 -3.62
N GLU A 161 4.33 -15.92 -4.06
CA GLU A 161 3.75 -17.07 -4.75
C GLU A 161 2.82 -17.86 -3.83
N PHE A 162 3.26 -18.10 -2.59
CA PHE A 162 2.44 -18.72 -1.55
C PHE A 162 1.16 -17.91 -1.29
N ILE A 163 1.26 -16.59 -1.11
CA ILE A 163 0.08 -15.74 -0.94
C ILE A 163 -0.85 -15.91 -2.13
N ARG A 164 -0.34 -15.78 -3.37
CA ARG A 164 -1.14 -15.94 -4.60
C ARG A 164 -1.86 -17.30 -4.65
N GLU A 165 -1.19 -18.38 -4.28
CA GLU A 165 -1.76 -19.73 -4.22
C GLU A 165 -2.94 -19.78 -3.22
N VAL A 166 -2.75 -19.24 -2.02
CA VAL A 166 -3.77 -19.24 -0.96
C VAL A 166 -5.05 -18.51 -1.40
N ILE A 167 -4.91 -17.33 -2.00
CA ILE A 167 -6.08 -16.48 -2.32
C ILE A 167 -6.73 -16.81 -3.67
N GLY A 168 -6.13 -17.70 -4.48
CA GLY A 168 -6.65 -18.12 -5.79
C GLY A 168 -6.60 -17.03 -6.87
N PRO A 169 -6.79 -17.30 -8.17
CA PRO A 169 -6.47 -16.36 -9.26
C PRO A 169 -7.36 -15.12 -9.36
N GLU A 170 -8.57 -15.16 -8.79
CA GLU A 170 -9.61 -14.13 -8.97
C GLU A 170 -9.41 -12.87 -8.12
N VAL A 171 -8.55 -12.94 -7.09
CA VAL A 171 -8.30 -11.79 -6.21
C VAL A 171 -7.20 -10.93 -6.81
N TYR A 172 -7.48 -9.65 -7.05
CA TYR A 172 -6.47 -8.71 -7.53
C TYR A 172 -5.49 -8.36 -6.41
N LEU A 173 -4.20 -8.32 -6.75
CA LEU A 173 -3.12 -8.00 -5.82
C LEU A 173 -2.41 -6.70 -6.25
N LEU A 174 -2.46 -5.69 -5.38
CA LEU A 174 -1.66 -4.48 -5.46
C LEU A 174 -0.48 -4.57 -4.48
N GLY A 175 0.74 -4.66 -4.98
CA GLY A 175 1.95 -4.61 -4.17
C GLY A 175 2.38 -3.16 -3.87
N CYS A 176 2.67 -2.87 -2.62
CA CYS A 176 3.18 -1.59 -2.14
C CYS A 176 4.47 -1.80 -1.33
N GLY A 177 5.45 -0.89 -1.52
CA GLY A 177 6.79 -1.03 -0.96
C GLY A 177 7.45 -2.36 -1.34
N VAL A 178 7.44 -2.75 -2.63
CA VAL A 178 7.91 -4.07 -3.10
C VAL A 178 9.33 -4.04 -3.71
N PRO A 179 10.09 -5.15 -3.65
CA PRO A 179 11.19 -5.42 -4.57
C PRO A 179 10.65 -5.64 -6.00
N MET A 180 10.74 -4.61 -6.85
CA MET A 180 10.07 -4.54 -8.16
C MET A 180 10.23 -5.77 -9.07
N VAL A 181 11.46 -6.25 -9.28
CA VAL A 181 11.74 -7.34 -10.23
C VAL A 181 11.21 -8.69 -9.72
N PRO A 182 11.47 -9.09 -8.46
CA PRO A 182 10.85 -10.30 -7.90
C PRO A 182 9.32 -10.32 -7.89
N SER A 183 8.66 -9.15 -7.91
CA SER A 183 7.19 -9.02 -7.89
C SER A 183 6.49 -9.23 -9.24
N VAL A 184 7.25 -9.22 -10.35
CA VAL A 184 6.70 -9.30 -11.71
C VAL A 184 5.84 -10.57 -11.88
N GLY A 185 4.70 -10.41 -12.56
CA GLY A 185 3.76 -11.49 -12.86
C GLY A 185 2.84 -11.89 -11.69
N ILE A 186 2.96 -11.25 -10.53
CA ILE A 186 2.09 -11.51 -9.36
C ILE A 186 1.29 -10.27 -8.96
N PHE A 187 1.94 -9.10 -8.95
CA PHE A 187 1.34 -7.86 -8.48
C PHE A 187 1.09 -6.87 -9.63
N GLY A 188 0.03 -6.07 -9.53
CA GLY A 188 0.13 -4.67 -9.95
C GLY A 188 0.91 -3.91 -8.87
N VAL A 189 1.80 -2.97 -9.22
CA VAL A 189 2.77 -2.42 -8.27
C VAL A 189 2.68 -0.91 -8.13
N ARG A 190 2.73 -0.43 -6.89
CA ARG A 190 3.03 0.97 -6.58
C ARG A 190 4.48 1.26 -6.98
N VAL A 191 4.68 2.27 -7.83
CA VAL A 191 6.01 2.54 -8.44
C VAL A 191 6.73 3.76 -7.88
N GLY A 192 6.19 4.40 -6.84
CA GLY A 192 6.74 5.62 -6.24
C GLY A 192 6.41 5.79 -4.76
N PRO A 193 7.00 6.82 -4.10
CA PRO A 193 6.70 7.17 -2.72
C PRO A 193 5.23 7.59 -2.59
N ASP A 194 4.69 7.63 -1.39
CA ASP A 194 3.30 8.05 -1.17
C ASP A 194 3.01 9.46 -1.68
N THR A 195 1.77 9.66 -2.13
CA THR A 195 1.24 11.01 -2.34
C THR A 195 0.89 11.61 -0.98
N ALA A 196 0.68 12.92 -0.94
CA ALA A 196 0.10 13.59 0.21
C ALA A 196 -0.63 14.85 -0.27
N SER A 197 -1.55 15.35 0.54
CA SER A 197 -2.30 16.60 0.30
C SER A 197 -1.42 17.87 0.30
N ILE A 198 -0.10 17.71 0.34
CA ILE A 198 0.91 18.75 0.31
C ILE A 198 1.83 18.59 -0.89
N LEU A 199 2.21 19.74 -1.47
CA LEU A 199 3.23 19.80 -2.51
C LEU A 199 4.56 20.19 -1.87
N VAL A 200 5.40 19.20 -1.55
CA VAL A 200 6.75 19.44 -1.03
C VAL A 200 7.77 19.32 -2.17
N ARG A 201 8.57 20.37 -2.39
CA ARG A 201 9.58 20.46 -3.46
C ARG A 201 11.02 20.41 -2.94
N ASP A 202 11.27 19.80 -1.78
CA ASP A 202 12.56 19.87 -1.08
C ASP A 202 13.59 18.82 -1.54
N GLY A 203 13.28 18.04 -2.58
CA GLY A 203 14.21 17.08 -3.17
C GLY A 203 14.26 15.73 -2.46
N SER A 204 13.54 15.53 -1.34
CA SER A 204 13.31 14.18 -0.84
C SER A 204 12.37 13.43 -1.79
N ILE A 205 12.85 12.28 -2.26
CA ILE A 205 12.10 11.38 -3.14
C ILE A 205 11.41 10.23 -2.39
N ALA A 206 11.58 10.17 -1.06
CA ALA A 206 11.07 9.08 -0.23
C ALA A 206 9.92 9.49 0.70
N TYR A 207 9.78 10.78 1.03
CA TYR A 207 8.70 11.25 1.89
C TYR A 207 7.38 11.45 1.12
N PRO A 208 6.22 11.26 1.80
CA PRO A 208 4.91 11.51 1.20
C PRO A 208 4.81 12.91 0.60
N SER A 209 4.56 13.00 -0.70
CA SER A 209 4.31 14.26 -1.41
C SER A 209 3.76 14.03 -2.80
N CYS A 210 2.86 14.91 -3.25
CA CYS A 210 2.41 14.92 -4.65
C CYS A 210 3.57 15.02 -5.65
N ALA A 211 4.64 15.77 -5.30
CA ALA A 211 5.79 15.96 -6.18
C ALA A 211 6.70 14.72 -6.27
N GLY A 212 6.90 13.99 -5.18
CA GLY A 212 7.64 12.74 -5.15
C GLY A 212 6.90 11.63 -5.90
N ALA A 213 5.59 11.50 -5.62
CA ALA A 213 4.70 10.53 -6.24
C ALA A 213 4.66 10.67 -7.77
N ALA A 214 4.58 11.90 -8.29
CA ALA A 214 4.46 12.14 -9.73
C ALA A 214 5.74 11.89 -10.55
N LYS A 215 6.93 11.91 -9.93
CA LYS A 215 8.22 11.80 -10.63
C LYS A 215 8.64 10.37 -10.96
N HIS A 216 8.14 9.38 -10.22
CA HIS A 216 8.62 8.00 -10.30
C HIS A 216 7.92 7.12 -11.36
N PRO A 217 6.61 7.27 -11.63
CA PRO A 217 5.94 6.53 -12.69
C PRO A 217 6.58 6.75 -14.06
N THR A 218 7.02 7.98 -14.37
CA THR A 218 7.68 8.30 -15.65
C THR A 218 9.03 7.60 -15.83
N ASN A 219 9.76 7.35 -14.75
CA ASN A 219 11.08 6.70 -14.79
C ASN A 219 10.99 5.17 -14.83
N THR A 220 9.86 4.60 -14.40
CA THR A 220 9.62 3.16 -14.38
C THR A 220 8.77 2.68 -15.55
N ASP A 221 8.33 3.58 -16.43
CA ASP A 221 7.44 3.31 -17.58
C ASP A 221 7.95 2.16 -18.46
N HIS A 222 9.28 2.08 -18.65
CA HIS A 222 9.97 1.01 -19.40
C HIS A 222 9.75 -0.40 -18.83
N LEU A 223 9.35 -0.52 -17.56
CA LEU A 223 9.04 -1.81 -16.95
C LEU A 223 7.60 -2.24 -17.24
N ASN A 224 6.61 -1.33 -17.36
CA ASN A 224 5.27 -1.70 -16.90
C ASN A 224 4.04 -1.05 -17.59
N ASN A 225 4.15 -0.43 -18.76
CA ASN A 225 2.92 -0.01 -19.48
C ASN A 225 2.33 -1.15 -20.33
N GLY A 226 1.86 -2.21 -19.65
CA GLY A 226 1.15 -3.34 -20.27
C GLY A 226 1.98 -4.56 -20.69
N HIS A 227 3.30 -4.56 -20.47
CA HIS A 227 4.18 -5.66 -20.89
C HIS A 227 4.49 -6.69 -19.80
N TYR A 228 4.68 -6.28 -18.53
CA TYR A 228 5.11 -7.19 -17.46
C TYR A 228 4.22 -7.16 -16.20
N GLN A 229 3.65 -6.01 -15.85
CA GLN A 229 2.73 -5.81 -14.70
C GLN A 229 2.09 -4.42 -14.78
N TYR A 230 0.98 -4.19 -14.06
CA TYR A 230 0.31 -2.89 -14.00
C TYR A 230 1.04 -1.91 -13.06
N GLN A 231 1.16 -0.62 -13.44
CA GLN A 231 1.67 0.43 -12.55
C GLN A 231 0.53 1.18 -11.84
N ALA A 232 0.66 1.33 -10.53
CA ALA A 232 -0.20 2.19 -9.71
C ALA A 232 0.56 3.46 -9.29
N PRO A 233 0.32 4.63 -9.89
CA PRO A 233 1.00 5.90 -9.57
C PRO A 233 0.50 6.57 -8.28
N ASN A 234 -0.01 5.79 -7.32
CA ASN A 234 -0.74 6.22 -6.10
C ASN A 234 -2.18 6.70 -6.38
N PRO A 235 -3.03 6.82 -5.34
CA PRO A 235 -4.35 7.42 -5.48
C PRO A 235 -4.26 8.86 -6.02
N VAL A 236 -5.28 9.25 -6.79
CA VAL A 236 -5.49 10.65 -7.16
C VAL A 236 -6.33 11.29 -6.04
N GLU A 237 -5.79 12.30 -5.38
CA GLU A 237 -6.52 13.07 -4.37
C GLU A 237 -7.43 14.09 -5.06
N VAL A 238 -8.75 13.86 -5.02
CA VAL A 238 -9.76 14.80 -5.53
C VAL A 238 -10.70 15.14 -4.38
N ALA A 239 -10.52 16.31 -3.78
CA ALA A 239 -11.44 16.87 -2.79
C ALA A 239 -12.03 18.18 -3.33
N ALA A 240 -13.33 18.41 -3.14
CA ALA A 240 -14.00 19.66 -3.53
C ALA A 240 -13.38 20.92 -2.88
N ARG A 241 -12.60 20.72 -1.80
CA ARG A 241 -11.70 21.69 -1.19
C ARG A 241 -10.40 20.99 -0.77
N ALA A 242 -9.49 20.76 -1.73
CA ALA A 242 -8.11 20.41 -1.41
C ALA A 242 -7.36 21.70 -1.02
N HIS A 243 -7.19 21.92 0.28
CA HIS A 243 -6.29 22.96 0.77
C HIS A 243 -4.86 22.41 0.69
N VAL A 244 -4.14 22.75 -0.36
CA VAL A 244 -2.74 22.34 -0.53
C VAL A 244 -1.86 23.35 0.20
N PHE A 245 -1.16 22.90 1.24
CA PHE A 245 -0.29 23.77 2.03
C PHE A 245 1.19 23.58 1.67
N GLU A 246 1.95 24.68 1.64
CA GLU A 246 3.40 24.62 1.74
C GLU A 246 3.82 24.24 3.17
N ARG A 247 5.04 23.70 3.34
CA ARG A 247 5.62 23.27 4.63
C ARG A 247 5.59 24.35 5.74
N HIS A 248 5.35 25.61 5.39
CA HIS A 248 5.22 26.75 6.31
C HIS A 248 3.79 27.28 6.47
N GLY A 249 2.77 26.48 6.14
CA GLY A 249 1.37 26.81 6.42
C GLY A 249 0.73 27.81 5.45
N ARG A 250 1.36 28.08 4.30
CA ARG A 250 0.79 28.94 3.27
C ARG A 250 -0.07 28.09 2.32
N GLU A 251 -1.34 28.46 2.20
CA GLU A 251 -2.28 27.82 1.28
C GLU A 251 -1.95 28.18 -0.18
N LEU A 252 -1.82 27.17 -1.04
CA LEU A 252 -1.65 27.34 -2.48
C LEU A 252 -3.02 27.51 -3.14
N PRO A 253 -3.14 28.38 -4.16
CA PRO A 253 -4.39 28.54 -4.89
C PRO A 253 -4.77 27.22 -5.61
N PRO A 254 -6.07 26.90 -5.69
CA PRO A 254 -6.56 25.68 -6.32
C PRO A 254 -6.03 25.59 -7.75
N GLN A 255 -5.26 24.53 -8.03
CA GLN A 255 -4.80 24.24 -9.38
C GLN A 255 -5.93 23.56 -10.15
N PRO A 256 -6.23 23.96 -11.40
CA PRO A 256 -7.22 23.27 -12.21
C PRO A 256 -6.74 21.83 -12.44
N VAL A 257 -7.59 20.86 -12.04
CA VAL A 257 -7.39 19.44 -12.33
C VAL A 257 -7.59 19.24 -13.84
N GLY A 258 -6.52 19.40 -14.60
CA GLY A 258 -6.51 19.04 -16.01
C GLY A 258 -6.54 17.52 -16.13
N TRP A 259 -7.65 16.97 -16.61
CA TRP A 259 -7.76 15.59 -17.07
C TRP A 259 -6.64 15.30 -18.08
N VAL A 260 -5.70 14.42 -17.74
CA VAL A 260 -4.78 13.83 -18.72
C VAL A 260 -5.37 12.48 -19.12
N PRO A 261 -5.88 12.30 -20.35
CA PRO A 261 -6.44 11.03 -20.78
C PRO A 261 -5.37 9.94 -20.77
N ALA A 262 -5.74 8.75 -20.29
CA ALA A 262 -4.94 7.54 -20.41
C ALA A 262 -4.70 7.26 -21.90
N GLY A 263 -3.46 7.43 -22.36
CA GLY A 263 -3.05 7.22 -23.76
C GLY A 263 -2.05 8.24 -24.31
N ALA A 264 -1.77 9.34 -23.62
CA ALA A 264 -0.73 10.27 -24.04
C ALA A 264 0.63 9.91 -23.44
N THR A 265 1.46 9.17 -24.21
CA THR A 265 2.92 9.26 -24.04
C THR A 265 3.34 10.70 -24.38
N SER A 266 3.33 11.61 -23.42
CA SER A 266 3.79 12.98 -23.64
C SER A 266 4.99 13.29 -22.75
N LYS A 267 6.13 13.41 -23.44
CA LYS A 267 7.31 14.18 -23.06
C LYS A 267 6.90 15.42 -22.26
N CYS A 268 7.67 15.74 -21.21
CA CYS A 268 7.65 17.00 -20.48
C CYS A 268 7.16 18.18 -21.32
N ALA A 269 5.93 18.65 -21.08
CA ALA A 269 5.53 19.99 -21.47
C ALA A 269 5.92 20.94 -20.33
N THR A 270 7.17 21.36 -20.34
CA THR A 270 7.65 22.50 -19.54
C THR A 270 7.05 23.76 -20.17
N THR A 271 5.98 24.32 -19.60
CA THR A 271 5.57 25.69 -19.91
C THR A 271 6.53 26.64 -19.22
N VAL A 272 7.68 26.87 -19.86
CA VAL A 272 8.49 28.07 -19.60
C VAL A 272 7.76 29.22 -20.28
N ARG A 273 7.05 30.06 -19.51
CA ARG A 273 6.71 31.41 -19.99
C ARG A 273 8.03 32.18 -20.11
N ARG A 274 8.51 32.35 -21.33
CA ARG A 274 9.43 33.43 -21.68
C ARG A 274 8.59 34.70 -21.79
N ASP A 275 8.52 35.46 -20.70
CA ASP A 275 8.14 36.87 -20.81
C ASP A 275 9.39 37.64 -21.27
N CYS A 276 9.52 37.77 -22.60
CA CYS A 276 10.38 38.77 -23.22
C CYS A 276 9.51 40.03 -23.38
N PRO A 277 9.86 41.19 -22.80
CA PRO A 277 9.15 42.41 -23.09
C PRO A 277 9.47 42.89 -24.53
N PRO A 278 8.51 43.52 -25.23
CA PRO A 278 8.73 44.01 -26.58
C PRO A 278 9.75 45.16 -26.58
N SER A 279 10.53 45.22 -27.66
CA SER A 279 11.54 46.22 -27.94
C SER A 279 10.98 47.65 -27.99
N SER A 280 11.74 48.58 -27.43
CA SER A 280 11.89 49.97 -27.91
C SER A 280 13.38 50.29 -27.93
#